data_AF-A0A7S1LH30-F1
#
_entry.id   AF-A0A7S1LH30-F1
#
_cell.length_a   1.000
_cell.length_b   1.000
_cell.length_c   1.000
_cell.angle_alpha   90.00
_cell.angle_beta   90.00
_cell.angle_gamma   90.00
#
_symmetry.space_group_name_H-M   'P 1'
#
loop_
_entity.id
_entity.type
_entity.pdbx_description
1 polymer ?
#
loop_
_entity_poly.entity_id
_entity_poly.type
_entity_poly.pdbx_seq_one_letter_code
_entity_poly.pdbx_strand_id
1 'polypeptide(L)'
;GGMLPARRHRANPRWRPSLLALGALCGRAAASTAASAPDAAELSRREGCLSEHYPQTRSDFPALLNCMGLVNEAVEVGVQAGVHASSFLQGWQGRRLRLVDKWSPSGDDSGS
;
A
#
# COMPACT_ATOMS: atom_id res chain seq x y z
N GLY A 1 6.89 19.45 -63.75
CA GLY A 1 7.72 18.62 -64.65
C GLY A 1 9.16 18.72 -64.20
N GLY A 2 9.83 17.59 -64.01
CA GLY A 2 11.21 17.52 -63.53
C GLY A 2 11.49 16.12 -62.98
N MET A 3 11.95 15.24 -63.87
CA MET A 3 12.05 13.79 -63.71
C MET A 3 13.53 13.39 -63.65
N LEU A 4 13.83 12.45 -62.73
CA LEU A 4 15.01 11.54 -62.63
C LEU A 4 16.35 12.06 -62.06
N PRO A 5 17.26 11.18 -61.56
CA PRO A 5 17.14 9.72 -61.33
C PRO A 5 17.53 9.22 -59.91
N ALA A 6 17.15 7.98 -59.68
CA ALA A 6 17.51 7.13 -58.55
C ALA A 6 19.02 6.93 -58.38
N ARG A 7 19.50 7.06 -57.14
CA ARG A 7 20.77 6.46 -56.71
C ARG A 7 20.49 5.23 -55.86
N ARG A 8 20.72 4.06 -56.47
CA ARG A 8 20.92 2.79 -55.78
C ARG A 8 22.26 2.87 -55.06
N HIS A 9 22.28 2.89 -53.74
CA HIS A 9 23.47 2.51 -52.98
C HIS A 9 23.26 1.13 -52.36
N ARG A 10 24.23 0.27 -52.68
CA ARG A 10 24.29 -1.16 -52.40
C ARG A 10 24.18 -1.45 -50.89
N ALA A 11 23.43 -2.50 -50.58
CA ALA A 11 23.56 -3.23 -49.34
C ALA A 11 25.02 -3.66 -49.13
N ASN A 12 25.56 -3.44 -47.93
CA ASN A 12 26.83 -4.01 -47.51
C ASN A 12 26.57 -4.88 -46.26
N PRO A 13 26.69 -6.22 -46.35
CA PRO A 13 26.24 -7.14 -45.31
C PRO A 13 27.42 -7.64 -44.49
N ARG A 14 27.83 -6.92 -43.43
CA ARG A 14 28.91 -7.41 -42.56
C ARG A 14 28.84 -6.91 -41.12
N TRP A 15 27.85 -7.34 -40.34
CA TRP A 15 28.01 -7.43 -38.88
C TRP A 15 27.32 -8.70 -38.38
N ARG A 16 28.15 -9.68 -38.02
CA ARG A 16 27.74 -10.94 -37.38
C ARG A 16 27.35 -10.66 -35.93
N PRO A 17 26.38 -11.39 -35.35
CA PRO A 17 25.99 -11.21 -33.95
C PRO A 17 27.04 -11.84 -33.05
N SER A 18 27.62 -11.06 -32.13
CA SER A 18 28.32 -11.64 -30.98
C SER A 18 27.27 -12.11 -29.98
N LEU A 19 27.01 -13.42 -29.98
CA LEU A 19 26.50 -14.14 -28.83
C LEU A 19 27.56 -14.07 -27.72
N LEU A 20 27.08 -13.96 -26.47
CA LEU A 20 27.79 -13.94 -25.19
C LEU A 20 28.02 -12.55 -24.59
N ALA A 21 27.02 -12.07 -23.85
CA ALA A 21 27.25 -11.28 -22.65
C ALA A 21 26.20 -11.64 -21.59
N LEU A 22 26.69 -12.00 -20.41
CA LEU A 22 25.99 -12.41 -19.21
C LEU A 22 24.80 -11.51 -18.86
N GLY A 23 23.65 -12.10 -18.57
CA GLY A 23 22.49 -11.45 -17.97
C GLY A 23 22.02 -12.23 -16.74
N ALA A 24 22.58 -11.84 -15.60
CA ALA A 24 22.10 -11.97 -14.22
C ALA A 24 20.81 -12.79 -13.95
N LEU A 25 20.95 -13.76 -13.04
CA LEU A 25 20.00 -14.07 -11.94
C LEU A 25 18.53 -13.73 -12.25
N CYS A 26 17.76 -14.70 -12.75
CA CYS A 26 16.31 -14.67 -12.65
C CYS A 26 15.90 -14.97 -11.20
N GLY A 27 16.32 -14.10 -10.28
CA GLY A 27 15.86 -14.05 -8.91
C GLY A 27 14.66 -13.13 -8.84
N ARG A 28 13.47 -13.71 -8.79
CA ARG A 28 12.31 -13.07 -8.17
C ARG A 28 11.37 -14.15 -7.69
N ALA A 29 11.55 -14.55 -6.44
CA ALA A 29 10.50 -15.18 -5.66
C ALA A 29 9.30 -14.24 -5.69
N ALA A 30 8.27 -14.62 -6.44
CA ALA A 30 6.95 -14.03 -6.30
C ALA A 30 6.45 -14.46 -4.92
N ALA A 31 6.68 -13.63 -3.90
CA ALA A 31 5.99 -13.74 -2.63
C ALA A 31 4.51 -13.43 -2.89
N SER A 32 3.79 -14.45 -3.34
CA SER A 32 2.34 -14.45 -3.43
C SER A 32 1.79 -14.52 -2.02
N THR A 33 1.73 -13.39 -1.32
CA THR A 33 0.80 -13.22 -0.20
C THR A 33 -0.60 -13.08 -0.77
N ALA A 34 -1.13 -14.17 -1.34
CA ALA A 34 -2.57 -14.36 -1.31
C ALA A 34 -2.92 -14.42 0.18
N ALA A 35 -3.83 -13.57 0.63
CA ALA A 35 -4.33 -13.62 2.00
C ALA A 35 -4.94 -15.00 2.22
N SER A 36 -4.19 -15.90 2.86
CA SER A 36 -4.70 -17.18 3.29
C SER A 36 -5.90 -16.92 4.19
N ALA A 37 -6.95 -17.74 4.05
CA ALA A 37 -8.07 -17.69 4.97
C ALA A 37 -7.55 -17.84 6.40
N PRO A 38 -8.10 -17.08 7.37
CA PRO A 38 -7.72 -17.22 8.77
C PRO A 38 -8.01 -18.66 9.22
N ASP A 39 -7.08 -19.26 9.97
CA ASP A 39 -7.33 -20.56 10.57
C ASP A 39 -8.35 -20.43 11.74
N ALA A 40 -8.89 -21.57 12.18
CA ALA A 40 -9.89 -21.59 13.25
C ALA A 40 -9.36 -21.01 14.58
N ALA A 41 -8.06 -21.10 14.83
CA ALA A 41 -7.44 -20.58 16.05
C ALA A 41 -7.35 -19.05 16.01
N GLU A 42 -7.09 -18.46 14.84
CA GLU A 42 -7.16 -17.01 14.64
C GLU A 42 -8.57 -16.47 14.87
N LEU A 43 -9.58 -17.12 14.29
CA LEU A 43 -10.98 -16.73 14.47
C LEU A 43 -11.39 -16.78 15.94
N SER A 44 -11.09 -17.89 16.62
CA SER A 44 -11.38 -18.05 18.05
C SER A 44 -10.69 -16.98 18.91
N ARG A 45 -9.43 -16.64 18.61
CA ARG A 45 -8.72 -15.55 19.30
C ARG A 45 -9.40 -14.21 19.09
N ARG A 46 -9.81 -13.89 17.87
CA ARG A 46 -10.48 -12.62 17.54
C ARG A 46 -11.82 -12.51 18.24
N GLU A 47 -12.60 -13.58 18.30
CA GLU A 47 -13.87 -13.65 19.05
C GLU A 47 -13.65 -13.38 20.55
N GLY A 48 -12.62 -14.01 21.14
CA GLY A 48 -12.23 -13.77 22.53
C GLY A 48 -11.87 -12.32 22.80
N CYS A 49 -11.02 -11.73 21.95
CA CYS A 49 -10.63 -10.33 22.06
C CYS A 49 -11.81 -9.36 21.92
N LEU A 50 -12.73 -9.62 20.99
CA LEU A 50 -13.93 -8.80 20.82
C LEU A 50 -14.87 -8.89 22.02
N SER A 51 -14.94 -10.05 22.67
CA SER A 51 -15.78 -10.26 23.85
C SER A 51 -15.19 -9.57 25.09
N GLU A 52 -13.87 -9.63 25.27
CA GLU A 52 -13.17 -9.06 26.43
C GLU A 52 -12.95 -7.54 26.30
N HIS A 53 -12.63 -7.07 25.09
CA HIS A 53 -12.27 -5.68 24.80
C HIS A 53 -13.25 -5.02 23.84
N TYR A 54 -14.55 -5.31 23.97
CA TYR A 54 -15.56 -4.67 23.14
C TYR A 54 -15.49 -3.14 23.30
N PRO A 55 -15.20 -2.37 22.24
CA PRO A 55 -14.90 -0.96 22.36
C PRO A 55 -16.18 -0.16 22.58
N GLN A 56 -16.26 0.59 23.68
CA GLN A 56 -17.35 1.54 23.96
C GLN A 56 -16.98 2.94 23.49
N THR A 57 -15.68 3.24 23.47
CA THR A 57 -15.10 4.54 23.17
C THR A 57 -13.90 4.40 22.24
N ARG A 58 -13.47 5.51 21.63
CA ARG A 58 -12.29 5.53 20.74
C ARG A 58 -11.01 5.06 21.45
N SER A 59 -10.88 5.34 22.74
CA SER A 59 -9.72 4.96 23.55
C SER A 59 -9.59 3.46 23.80
N ASP A 60 -10.63 2.67 23.51
CA ASP A 60 -10.63 1.22 23.74
C ASP A 60 -10.01 0.44 22.58
N PHE A 61 -10.01 1.04 21.37
CA PHE A 61 -9.51 0.40 20.15
C PHE A 61 -8.05 -0.06 20.25
N PRO A 62 -7.10 0.70 20.84
CA PRO A 62 -5.73 0.23 20.98
C PRO A 62 -5.62 -1.13 21.68
N ALA A 63 -6.35 -1.34 22.79
CA ALA A 63 -6.32 -2.60 23.54
C ALA A 63 -6.88 -3.76 22.71
N LEU A 64 -8.04 -3.55 22.07
CA LEU A 64 -8.67 -4.53 21.19
C LEU A 64 -7.74 -4.92 20.02
N LEU A 65 -7.14 -3.95 19.33
CA LEU A 65 -6.27 -4.19 18.19
C LEU A 65 -4.99 -4.95 18.59
N ASN A 66 -4.42 -4.61 19.75
CA ASN A 66 -3.27 -5.33 20.30
C ASN A 66 -3.64 -6.79 20.62
N CYS A 67 -4.81 -7.03 21.25
CA CYS A 67 -5.28 -8.38 21.55
C CYS A 67 -5.44 -9.22 20.27
N MET A 68 -6.02 -8.63 19.22
CA MET A 68 -6.17 -9.30 17.92
C MET A 68 -4.86 -9.48 17.14
N GLY A 69 -3.73 -8.95 17.63
CA GLY A 69 -2.45 -8.99 16.92
C GLY A 69 -2.38 -8.06 15.69
N LEU A 70 -3.27 -7.07 15.60
CA LEU A 70 -3.33 -6.10 14.50
C LEU A 70 -2.35 -4.95 14.74
N VAL A 71 -1.05 -5.26 14.71
CA VAL A 71 0.05 -4.37 15.13
C VAL A 71 0.93 -3.85 13.97
N ASN A 72 0.45 -3.94 12.72
CA ASN A 72 1.24 -3.53 11.56
C ASN A 72 0.85 -2.12 11.08
N GLU A 73 -0.05 -2.01 10.10
CA GLU A 73 -0.58 -0.73 9.63
C GLU A 73 -2.06 -0.62 9.94
N ALA A 74 -2.52 0.59 10.27
CA ALA A 74 -3.92 0.93 10.45
C ALA A 74 -4.26 2.18 9.62
N VAL A 75 -5.53 2.26 9.21
CA VAL A 75 -6.09 3.43 8.54
C VAL A 75 -7.30 3.89 9.34
N GLU A 76 -7.31 5.17 9.70
CA GLU A 76 -8.45 5.82 10.31
C GLU A 76 -9.08 6.76 9.30
N VAL A 77 -10.39 6.58 9.04
CA VAL A 77 -11.14 7.31 8.01
C VAL A 77 -12.12 8.29 8.68
N GLY A 78 -12.24 9.50 8.13
CA GLY A 78 -13.13 10.55 8.64
C GLY A 78 -12.52 11.33 9.81
N VAL A 79 -11.20 11.56 9.75
CA VAL A 79 -10.44 12.19 10.84
C VAL A 79 -10.40 13.70 10.66
N GLN A 80 -11.28 14.42 11.35
CA GLN A 80 -11.43 15.88 11.16
C GLN A 80 -10.14 16.70 11.38
N ALA A 81 -9.36 16.40 12.43
CA ALA A 81 -8.14 17.16 12.76
C ALA A 81 -7.01 16.30 13.35
N GLY A 82 -7.16 14.97 13.38
CA GLY A 82 -6.13 14.06 13.92
C GLY A 82 -5.89 14.16 15.42
N VAL A 83 -6.76 14.87 16.16
CA VAL A 83 -6.54 15.21 17.59
C VAL A 83 -6.34 13.96 18.47
N HIS A 84 -6.93 12.83 18.11
CA HIS A 84 -6.83 11.58 18.85
C HIS A 84 -5.72 10.63 18.35
N ALA A 85 -5.05 10.96 17.25
CA ALA A 85 -4.04 10.08 16.67
C ALA A 85 -2.86 9.86 17.61
N SER A 86 -2.41 10.91 18.30
CA SER A 86 -1.31 10.82 19.28
C SER A 86 -1.66 9.91 20.45
N SER A 87 -2.85 10.09 21.06
CA SER A 87 -3.30 9.22 22.17
C SER A 87 -3.53 7.79 21.73
N PHE A 88 -4.01 7.58 20.50
CA PHE A 88 -4.19 6.26 19.93
C PHE A 88 -2.85 5.54 19.73
N LEU A 89 -1.85 6.23 19.16
CA LEU A 89 -0.51 5.69 18.94
C LEU A 89 0.25 5.37 20.23
N GLN A 90 -0.08 6.03 21.36
CA GLN A 90 0.52 5.71 22.66
C GLN A 90 0.04 4.35 23.21
N GLY A 91 -1.21 3.96 22.92
CA GLY A 91 -1.78 2.70 23.37
C GLY A 91 -1.64 1.55 22.36
N TRP A 92 -1.49 1.86 21.08
CA TRP A 92 -1.47 0.85 20.01
C TRP A 92 -0.04 0.47 19.65
N GLN A 93 0.26 -0.83 19.62
CA GLN A 93 1.60 -1.37 19.32
C GLN A 93 1.89 -1.43 17.81
N GLY A 94 1.15 -0.64 17.04
CA GLY A 94 1.26 -0.55 15.59
C GLY A 94 2.55 0.07 15.08
N ARG A 95 2.89 -0.22 13.82
CA ARG A 95 4.04 0.40 13.15
C ARG A 95 3.68 1.71 12.47
N ARG A 96 2.44 1.86 11.99
CA ARG A 96 2.01 3.04 11.22
C ARG A 96 0.51 3.25 11.27
N LEU A 97 0.09 4.46 11.60
CA LEU A 97 -1.30 4.93 11.47
C LEU A 97 -1.40 5.93 10.31
N ARG A 98 -2.29 5.67 9.35
CA ARG A 98 -2.62 6.60 8.26
C ARG A 98 -3.96 7.24 8.56
N LEU A 99 -4.00 8.57 8.55
CA LEU A 99 -5.24 9.32 8.73
C LEU A 99 -5.75 9.73 7.36
N VAL A 100 -7.02 9.45 7.09
CA VAL A 100 -7.71 9.84 5.87
C VAL A 100 -8.89 10.71 6.27
N ASP A 101 -8.90 11.96 5.84
CA ASP A 101 -10.04 12.85 5.98
C ASP A 101 -10.60 13.23 4.62
N LYS A 102 -11.89 13.60 4.59
CA LYS A 102 -12.46 14.21 3.40
C LYS A 102 -11.85 15.61 3.23
N TRP A 103 -11.37 15.89 2.02
CA TRP A 103 -11.07 17.26 1.66
C TRP A 103 -12.39 18.03 1.54
N SER A 104 -12.60 19.05 2.37
CA SER A 104 -13.69 20.01 2.17
C SER A 104 -13.14 21.24 1.46
N PRO A 105 -13.54 21.53 0.22
CA PRO A 105 -13.29 22.82 -0.40
C PRO A 105 -14.28 23.82 0.19
N SER A 106 -14.10 24.20 1.45
CA SER A 106 -14.76 25.36 2.03
C SER A 106 -13.72 26.27 2.65
N GLY A 107 -12.80 26.70 1.80
CA GLY A 107 -12.45 28.11 1.75
C GLY A 107 -13.46 28.80 0.82
N ASP A 108 -14.73 28.84 1.24
CA ASP A 108 -15.55 29.95 0.79
C ASP A 108 -14.99 31.14 1.57
N ASP A 109 -14.05 31.84 0.92
CA ASP A 109 -13.77 33.24 1.20
C ASP A 109 -15.12 33.97 1.09
N SER A 110 -15.88 34.00 2.18
CA SER A 110 -17.01 34.91 2.32
C SER A 110 -16.41 36.31 2.30
N GLY A 111 -16.30 36.86 1.09
CA GLY A 111 -16.22 38.28 0.87
C GLY A 111 -17.34 38.94 1.68
N SER A 112 -16.94 39.73 2.65
CA SER A 112 -17.77 40.70 3.35
C SER A 112 -16.86 41.85 3.76
#